data_AF-A0A1H1KGE0-F1
#
_entry.id   AF-A0A1H1KGE0-F1
#
_cell.length_a   1.000
_cell.length_b   1.000
_cell.length_c   1.000
_cell.angle_alpha   90.00
_cell.angle_beta   90.00
_cell.angle_gamma   90.00
#
_symmetry.space_group_name_H-M   'P 1'
#
loop_
_entity.id
_entity.type
_entity.pdbx_description
1 polymer ?
#
loop_
_entity_poly.entity_id
_entity_poly.type
_entity_poly.pdbx_seq_one_letter_code
_entity_poly.pdbx_strand_id
1 'polypeptide(L)' 'MASHDFSGPGVLTAADREIISQGLNALLRERSLAYEIALKVALSRGHAHPDVGDFGLPDILRLSRMI' A
#
# COMPACT_ATOMS: atom_id res chain seq x y z
N MET A 1 26.50 -1.31 -25.22
CA MET A 1 26.84 -0.29 -24.21
C MET A 1 25.55 0.05 -23.47
N ALA A 2 25.31 -0.57 -22.31
CA ALA A 2 24.15 -0.25 -21.49
C ALA A 2 24.51 0.99 -20.67
N SER A 3 23.90 2.12 -21.03
CA SER A 3 24.02 3.39 -20.31
C SER A 3 23.29 3.24 -18.97
N HIS A 4 24.02 2.81 -17.95
CA HIS A 4 23.55 2.85 -16.58
C HIS A 4 23.74 4.28 -16.08
N ASP A 5 22.81 5.17 -16.44
CA ASP A 5 22.77 6.51 -15.84
C ASP A 5 22.37 6.36 -14.38
N PHE A 6 23.38 6.43 -13.50
CA PHE A 6 23.20 6.44 -12.07
C PHE A 6 22.65 7.80 -11.63
N SER A 7 21.46 7.71 -11.05
CA SER A 7 20.73 8.70 -10.27
C SER A 7 21.60 9.67 -9.47
N GLY A 8 21.22 10.95 -9.50
CA GLY A 8 21.44 11.84 -8.36
C GLY A 8 20.67 11.36 -7.12
N PRO A 9 21.07 11.77 -5.91
CA PRO A 9 20.46 11.31 -4.65
C PRO A 9 19.06 11.90 -4.52
N GLY A 10 18.04 11.21 -5.04
CA GLY A 10 16.64 11.64 -4.88
C GLY A 10 15.67 11.18 -5.95
N VAL A 11 16.12 10.69 -7.12
CA VAL A 11 15.21 10.23 -8.17
C VAL A 11 15.24 8.71 -8.29
N LEU A 12 14.11 8.09 -7.92
CA LEU A 12 13.85 6.66 -8.13
C LEU A 12 13.87 6.34 -9.62
N THR A 13 14.62 5.31 -10.00
CA THR A 13 14.58 4.76 -11.36
C THR A 13 13.23 4.11 -11.65
N ALA A 14 12.92 3.83 -12.92
CA ALA A 14 11.71 3.10 -13.27
C ALA A 14 11.67 1.71 -12.63
N ALA A 15 12.82 1.03 -12.51
CA ALA A 15 12.92 -0.26 -11.84
C ALA A 15 12.63 -0.16 -10.32
N ASP A 16 13.15 0.89 -9.66
CA ASP A 16 12.87 1.12 -8.24
C ASP A 16 11.37 1.38 -8.00
N ARG A 17 10.75 2.19 -8.85
CA ARG A 17 9.31 2.49 -8.78
C ARG A 17 8.47 1.23 -8.96
N GLU A 18 8.83 0.37 -9.89
CA GLU A 18 8.15 -0.90 -10.13
C GLU A 18 8.22 -1.82 -8.90
N ILE A 19 9.41 -1.99 -8.31
CA ILE A 19 9.60 -2.80 -7.09
C ILE A 19 8.77 -2.24 -5.94
N ILE A 20 8.77 -0.92 -5.74
CA ILE A 20 7.99 -0.28 -4.68
C ILE A 20 6.49 -0.45 -4.93
N SER A 21 6.03 -0.27 -6.18
CA SER A 21 4.64 -0.48 -6.58
C SER A 21 4.16 -1.90 -6.27
N GLN A 22 4.98 -2.91 -6.57
CA GLN A 22 4.67 -4.31 -6.25
C GLN A 22 4.51 -4.52 -4.74
N GLY A 23 5.42 -3.96 -3.93
CA GLY A 23 5.32 -4.02 -2.47
C GLY A 23 4.07 -3.34 -1.91
N LEU A 24 3.74 -2.14 -2.42
CA LEU A 24 2.54 -1.41 -2.02
C LEU A 24 1.26 -2.15 -2.42
N ASN A 25 1.23 -2.78 -3.59
CA ASN A 25 0.10 -3.60 -4.04
C ASN A 25 -0.10 -4.85 -3.16
N ALA A 26 0.99 -5.52 -2.79
CA ALA A 26 0.93 -6.65 -1.88
C ALA A 26 0.40 -6.21 -0.49
N LEU A 27 0.93 -5.10 0.04
CA LEU A 27 0.50 -4.57 1.33
C LEU A 27 -0.96 -4.13 1.31
N LEU A 28 -1.40 -3.46 0.23
CA LEU A 28 -2.80 -3.05 0.06
C LEU A 28 -3.73 -4.26 0.09
N ARG A 29 -3.36 -5.35 -0.59
CA ARG A 29 -4.15 -6.59 -0.62
C ARG A 29 -4.32 -7.17 0.79
N GLU A 30 -3.21 -7.42 1.49
CA GLU A 30 -3.24 -8.07 2.80
C GLU A 30 -3.97 -7.22 3.85
N ARG A 31 -3.75 -5.90 3.85
CA ARG A 31 -4.42 -5.01 4.80
C ARG A 31 -5.89 -4.78 4.48
N SER A 32 -6.27 -4.79 3.20
CA SER A 32 -7.69 -4.75 2.81
C SER A 32 -8.41 -6.00 3.29
N LEU A 33 -7.80 -7.19 3.13
CA LEU A 33 -8.35 -8.44 3.64
C LEU A 33 -8.50 -8.41 5.17
N ALA A 34 -7.49 -7.90 5.88
CA ALA A 34 -7.56 -7.74 7.34
C ALA A 34 -8.72 -6.82 7.77
N TYR A 35 -8.92 -5.70 7.07
CA TYR A 35 -10.05 -4.80 7.29
C TYR A 35 -11.39 -5.50 7.06
N GLU A 36 -11.55 -6.25 5.96
CA GLU A 36 -12.77 -6.99 5.66
C GLU A 36 -13.10 -8.03 6.73
N ILE A 37 -12.09 -8.73 7.26
CA ILE A 37 -12.27 -9.70 8.35
C ILE A 37 -12.72 -8.99 9.62
N ALA A 38 -12.06 -7.90 10.00
CA ALA A 38 -12.43 -7.11 11.17
C ALA A 38 -13.84 -6.53 11.06
N LEU A 39 -14.20 -6.04 9.86
CA LEU A 39 -15.53 -5.55 9.54
C LEU A 39 -16.60 -6.64 9.71
N LYS A 40 -16.37 -7.85 9.16
CA LYS A 40 -17.29 -8.98 9.32
C LYS A 40 -17.52 -9.32 10.79
N VAL A 41 -16.46 -9.32 11.61
CA VAL A 41 -16.57 -9.54 13.06
C VAL A 41 -17.36 -8.42 13.73
N ALA A 42 -17.06 -7.15 13.44
CA ALA A 42 -17.78 -6.01 14.02
C ALA A 42 -19.27 -6.05 13.71
N LEU A 43 -19.63 -6.33 12.45
CA LEU A 43 -21.02 -6.49 12.02
C LEU A 43 -21.72 -7.63 12.76
N SER A 44 -21.08 -8.80 12.87
CA SER A 44 -21.66 -9.94 13.59
C SER A 44 -21.91 -9.70 15.07
N ARG A 45 -21.18 -8.74 15.68
CA ARG A 45 -21.28 -8.40 17.11
C ARG A 45 -22.09 -7.13 17.38
N GLY A 46 -22.61 -6.47 16.33
CA GLY A 46 -23.30 -5.18 16.46
C GLY A 46 -22.40 -4.04 16.94
N HIS A 47 -21.09 -4.12 16.65
CA HIS A 47 -20.13 -3.05 16.97
C HIS A 47 -20.05 -2.02 15.84
N ALA A 48 -19.46 -0.87 16.16
CA ALA A 48 -19.12 0.13 15.16
C ALA A 48 -18.14 -0.44 14.12
N HIS A 49 -18.19 0.12 12.91
CA HIS A 49 -17.26 -0.24 11.84
C HIS A 49 -15.83 0.16 12.24
N PRO A 50 -14.82 -0.70 12.00
CA PRO A 50 -13.43 -0.31 12.16
C PRO A 50 -13.08 0.83 11.18
N ASP A 51 -12.14 1.69 11.56
CA ASP A 51 -11.67 2.76 10.67
C ASP A 51 -10.66 2.18 9.66
N VAL A 52 -10.74 2.58 8.40
CA VAL A 52 -9.80 2.12 7.35
C VAL A 52 -8.36 2.62 7.59
N GLY A 53 -8.21 3.69 8.36
CA GLY A 53 -6.93 4.25 8.82
C GLY A 53 -6.24 3.36 9.85
N ASP A 54 -6.97 2.60 10.67
CA ASP A 54 -6.39 1.60 11.58
C ASP A 54 -5.65 0.48 10.80
N PHE A 55 -6.03 0.29 9.53
CA PHE A 55 -5.40 -0.64 8.59
C PHE A 55 -4.42 0.06 7.64
N GLY A 56 -4.23 1.38 7.77
CA GLY A 56 -3.30 2.17 6.95
C GLY A 56 -3.62 2.19 5.45
N LEU A 57 -4.84 1.85 5.04
CA LEU A 57 -5.22 1.81 3.62
C LEU A 57 -5.08 3.18 2.93
N PRO A 58 -5.49 4.31 3.55
CA PRO A 58 -5.34 5.62 2.93
C PRO A 58 -3.88 5.99 2.66
N ASP A 59 -2.97 5.63 3.56
CA ASP A 59 -1.54 5.91 3.41
C ASP A 59 -0.92 5.06 2.30
N ILE A 60 -1.27 3.79 2.20
CA ILE A 60 -0.78 2.92 1.12
C ILE A 60 -1.24 3.49 -0.23
N LEU A 61 -2.52 3.85 -0.38
CA LEU A 61 -3.04 4.46 -1.60
C LEU A 61 -2.42 5.84 -1.90
N ARG A 62 -2.10 6.63 -0.87
CA ARG A 62 -1.36 7.89 -1.03
C ARG A 62 0.05 7.62 -1.56
N LEU A 63 0.77 6.69 -0.97
CA LEU A 63 2.11 6.30 -1.41
C LEU A 63 2.10 5.73 -2.83
N SER A 64 1.14 4.88 -3.18
CA SER A 64 1.00 4.32 -4.54
C SER A 64 0.81 5.39 -5.62
N ARG A 65 0.22 6.55 -5.29
CA ARG A 65 0.06 7.68 -6.23
C ARG A 65 1.32 8.55 -6.37
N MET A 66 2.27 8.41 -5.46
CA MET A 66 3.52 9.18 -5.46
C MET A 66 4.67 8.44 -6.17
N ILE A 67 4.50 7.15 -6.44
CA ILE A 67 5.48 6.26 -7.07
C ILE A 67 5.27 6.21 -8.57
#